data_AF-A0A352M2Y2-F1
#
_entry.id   AF-A0A352M2Y2-F1
#
_cell.length_a   1.000
_cell.length_b   1.000
_cell.length_c   1.000
_cell.angle_alpha   90.00
_cell.angle_beta   90.00
_cell.angle_gamma   90.00
#
_symmetry.space_group_name_H-M   'P 1'
#
loop_
_entity.id
_entity.type
_entity.pdbx_description
1 polymer ?
#
loop_
_entity_poly.entity_id
_entity_poly.type
_entity_poly.pdbx_seq_one_letter_code
_entity_poly.pdbx_strand_id
1 'polypeptide(L)'
;MPSSNEVCFLEEIAISNMYGTELEKKHVANLISYLINDPNNIEKIVELAVVIEEIKRREITHMDWNCCFCDKCERFHSCRIKWYRGERQMTQYCCSYCQNFDRCLAKFQKLEKSRRIVSEIFMININGNDDEVELARNITNNITDLDCLIKLGVLAEEIRTREITRMKWNCCPQCSKYNNCRIKWHRGEKEMDDYCCSYCQNYKECLEKYRKQAAKEVRLIEDIFVINLFGGDDEVKSLGSLIDNMGSPQTIIKMAAMAENIKTREITGFHSHCCFKCNDLPNCDINVERKASGEAETCCSYCGHYRGCLDKTHKTGRSMEPEK
;
A
#
# COMPACT_ATOMS: atom_id res chain seq x y z
N MET A 1 61.64 15.86 11.08
CA MET A 1 60.25 16.16 11.50
C MET A 1 59.36 15.78 10.33
N PRO A 2 58.52 14.73 10.42
CA PRO A 2 57.65 14.40 9.29
C PRO A 2 56.39 15.27 9.37
N SER A 3 56.25 16.12 8.36
CA SER A 3 55.04 16.86 8.01
C SER A 3 54.13 15.96 7.16
N SER A 4 53.08 15.40 7.74
CA SER A 4 52.00 14.76 6.98
C SER A 4 50.71 14.76 7.79
N ASN A 5 49.97 15.86 7.75
CA ASN A 5 48.52 15.78 7.96
C ASN A 5 47.95 15.11 6.70
N GLU A 6 47.98 13.78 6.64
CA GLU A 6 47.21 13.04 5.65
C GLU A 6 45.73 13.32 5.91
N VAL A 7 45.08 14.00 4.94
CA VAL A 7 43.64 14.23 4.99
C VAL A 7 42.97 12.86 4.82
N CYS A 8 42.33 12.40 5.88
CA CYS A 8 41.80 11.05 5.98
C CYS A 8 40.26 11.08 5.96
N PHE A 9 39.66 10.66 4.83
CA PHE A 9 38.20 10.65 4.60
C PHE A 9 37.54 9.32 4.99
N LEU A 10 38.08 8.62 5.99
CA LEU A 10 37.63 7.25 6.32
C LEU A 10 36.18 7.21 6.80
N GLU A 11 35.72 8.21 7.54
CA GLU A 11 34.33 8.28 7.99
C GLU A 11 33.39 8.43 6.79
N GLU A 12 33.70 9.34 5.86
CA GLU A 12 32.91 9.59 4.67
C GLU A 12 32.85 8.37 3.76
N ILE A 13 33.98 7.68 3.57
CA ILE A 13 34.06 6.42 2.82
C ILE A 13 33.21 5.35 3.49
N ALA A 14 33.34 5.17 4.80
CA ALA A 14 32.60 4.15 5.54
C ALA A 14 31.08 4.39 5.45
N ILE A 15 30.64 5.61 5.70
CA ILE A 15 29.22 5.98 5.66
C ILE A 15 28.66 5.81 4.25
N SER A 16 29.38 6.27 3.23
CA SER A 16 28.94 6.14 1.84
C SER A 16 28.84 4.68 1.41
N ASN A 17 29.83 3.85 1.75
CA ASN A 17 29.81 2.44 1.37
C ASN A 17 28.73 1.63 2.08
N MET A 18 28.46 1.91 3.36
CA MET A 18 27.48 1.18 4.15
C MET A 18 26.04 1.62 3.88
N TYR A 19 25.82 2.92 3.64
CA TYR A 19 24.48 3.52 3.67
C TYR A 19 24.13 4.33 2.42
N GLY A 20 25.09 4.65 1.56
CA GLY A 20 24.87 5.38 0.32
C GLY A 20 24.21 4.55 -0.77
N THR A 21 23.49 5.21 -1.67
CA THR A 21 23.08 4.66 -2.97
C THR A 21 24.28 4.50 -3.89
N GLU A 22 24.18 3.68 -4.95
CA GLU A 22 25.26 3.51 -5.93
C GLU A 22 25.70 4.84 -6.58
N LEU A 23 24.77 5.76 -6.78
CA LEU A 23 25.06 7.10 -7.29
C LEU A 23 25.86 7.92 -6.27
N GLU A 24 25.45 7.91 -5.01
CA GLU A 24 26.14 8.62 -3.92
C GLU A 24 27.54 8.04 -3.67
N LYS A 25 27.71 6.71 -3.72
CA LYS A 25 29.02 6.04 -3.61
C LYS A 25 29.99 6.52 -4.67
N LYS A 26 29.54 6.51 -5.93
CA LYS A 26 30.35 7.01 -7.06
C LYS A 26 30.69 8.50 -6.90
N HIS A 27 29.72 9.30 -6.45
CA HIS A 27 29.92 10.73 -6.26
C HIS A 27 30.92 11.03 -5.14
N VAL A 28 30.80 10.37 -3.98
CA VAL A 28 31.75 10.48 -2.87
C VAL A 28 33.15 10.05 -3.30
N ALA A 29 33.28 8.93 -4.02
CA ALA A 29 34.58 8.48 -4.53
C ALA A 29 35.24 9.51 -5.46
N ASN A 30 34.47 10.16 -6.32
CA ASN A 30 34.96 11.22 -7.20
C ASN A 30 35.40 12.46 -6.41
N LEU A 31 34.62 12.88 -5.41
CA LEU A 31 34.96 14.02 -4.56
C LEU A 31 36.23 13.78 -3.76
N ILE A 32 36.37 12.59 -3.18
CA ILE A 32 37.58 12.21 -2.42
C ILE A 32 38.79 12.16 -3.35
N SER A 33 38.67 11.55 -4.54
CA SER A 33 39.75 11.52 -5.52
C SER A 33 40.21 12.93 -5.93
N TYR A 34 39.27 13.86 -6.03
CA TYR A 34 39.58 15.27 -6.28
C TYR A 34 40.32 15.90 -5.07
N LEU A 35 39.79 15.73 -3.86
CA LEU A 35 40.32 16.34 -2.65
C LEU A 35 41.68 15.77 -2.20
N ILE A 36 42.04 14.56 -2.63
CA ILE A 36 43.41 14.04 -2.47
C ILE A 36 44.41 14.90 -3.25
N ASN A 37 44.02 15.39 -4.43
CA ASN A 37 44.87 16.22 -5.29
C ASN A 37 44.80 17.71 -4.94
N ASP A 38 43.63 18.20 -4.51
CA ASP A 38 43.42 19.58 -4.06
C ASP A 38 42.68 19.61 -2.70
N PRO A 39 43.39 19.37 -1.58
CA PRO A 39 42.79 19.23 -0.26
C PRO A 39 42.26 20.56 0.31
N ASN A 40 42.59 21.69 -0.32
CA ASN A 40 42.14 23.01 0.13
C ASN A 40 40.90 23.50 -0.64
N ASN A 41 40.34 22.69 -1.54
CA ASN A 41 39.16 23.07 -2.31
C ASN A 41 37.91 23.12 -1.44
N ILE A 42 37.60 24.31 -0.94
CA ILE A 42 36.48 24.56 -0.03
C ILE A 42 35.15 24.09 -0.63
N GLU A 43 34.90 24.33 -1.91
CA GLU A 43 33.63 23.95 -2.54
C GLU A 43 33.45 22.44 -2.50
N LYS A 44 34.49 21.68 -2.88
CA LYS A 44 34.44 20.21 -2.87
C LYS A 44 34.39 19.61 -1.47
N ILE A 45 35.02 20.25 -0.48
CA ILE A 45 34.88 19.86 0.94
C ILE A 45 33.42 20.02 1.40
N VAL A 46 32.80 21.16 1.07
CA VAL A 46 31.41 21.44 1.46
C VAL A 46 30.43 20.52 0.73
N GLU A 47 30.66 20.26 -0.56
CA GLU A 47 29.88 19.30 -1.35
C GLU A 47 29.96 17.89 -0.74
N LEU A 48 31.16 17.41 -0.40
CA LEU A 48 31.34 16.12 0.28
C LEU A 48 30.58 16.08 1.61
N ALA A 49 30.71 17.11 2.44
CA ALA A 49 30.01 17.19 3.72
C ALA A 49 28.48 17.16 3.54
N VAL A 50 27.94 17.87 2.54
CA VAL A 50 26.50 17.88 2.24
C VAL A 50 26.00 16.48 1.88
N VAL A 51 26.72 15.77 0.99
CA VAL A 51 26.34 14.43 0.54
C VAL A 51 26.32 13.45 1.72
N ILE A 52 27.35 13.50 2.56
CA ILE A 52 27.45 12.64 3.74
C ILE A 52 26.36 12.93 4.76
N GLU A 53 26.05 14.21 5.00
CA GLU A 53 24.98 14.59 5.92
C GLU A 53 23.58 14.21 5.39
N GLU A 54 23.37 14.15 4.07
CA GLU A 54 22.14 13.59 3.49
C GLU A 54 22.03 12.08 3.71
N ILE A 55 23.12 11.33 3.55
CA ILE A 55 23.15 9.89 3.84
C ILE A 55 22.89 9.66 5.33
N LYS A 56 23.59 10.38 6.22
CA LYS A 56 23.37 10.30 7.68
C LYS A 56 21.92 10.62 8.02
N ARG A 57 21.35 11.68 7.44
CA ARG A 57 19.94 12.04 7.64
C ARG A 57 19.02 10.90 7.25
N ARG A 58 19.19 10.34 6.05
CA ARG A 58 18.28 9.33 5.51
C ARG A 58 18.38 8.01 6.28
N GLU A 59 19.58 7.56 6.62
CA GLU A 59 19.83 6.19 7.06
C GLU A 59 20.21 6.05 8.54
N ILE A 60 20.71 7.11 9.17
CA ILE A 60 21.27 7.03 10.53
C ILE A 60 20.43 7.83 11.53
N THR A 61 20.22 9.12 11.27
CA THR A 61 19.57 10.02 12.24
C THR A 61 18.08 10.13 12.01
N HIS A 62 17.61 9.95 10.78
CA HIS A 62 16.22 10.11 10.34
C HIS A 62 15.60 11.48 10.70
N MET A 63 16.42 12.47 11.04
CA MET A 63 15.95 13.78 11.48
C MET A 63 15.62 14.66 10.27
N ASP A 64 14.33 14.90 10.05
CA ASP A 64 13.83 15.76 8.97
C ASP A 64 13.66 17.22 9.40
N TRP A 65 14.12 17.58 10.60
CA TRP A 65 14.10 18.94 11.07
C TRP A 65 15.01 19.82 10.23
N ASN A 66 14.45 20.95 9.80
CA ASN A 66 15.26 22.00 9.23
C ASN A 66 16.29 22.45 10.27
N CYS A 67 17.47 22.80 9.78
CA CYS A 67 18.43 23.63 10.49
C CYS A 67 17.60 24.77 11.05
N CYS A 68 17.50 24.81 12.37
CA CYS A 68 16.83 25.91 13.02
C CYS A 68 17.50 27.18 12.44
N PHE A 69 16.70 28.13 11.95
CA PHE A 69 17.15 29.50 11.74
C PHE A 69 17.49 30.03 13.13
N CYS A 70 18.60 29.56 13.67
CA CYS A 70 18.91 29.68 15.06
C CYS A 70 19.68 30.98 15.13
N ASP A 71 18.97 32.05 15.49
CA ASP A 71 19.55 33.36 15.81
C ASP A 71 20.63 33.24 16.91
N LYS A 72 20.67 32.09 17.60
CA LYS A 72 21.63 31.71 18.65
C LYS A 72 22.78 30.83 18.17
N CYS A 73 22.80 30.40 16.90
CA CYS A 73 23.94 29.69 16.34
C CYS A 73 24.95 30.72 15.86
N GLU A 74 26.09 30.81 16.52
CA GLU A 74 27.14 31.81 16.20
C GLU A 74 27.66 31.67 14.76
N ARG A 75 27.57 30.46 14.20
CA ARG A 75 28.00 30.13 12.84
C ARG A 75 26.87 30.23 11.81
N PHE A 76 25.68 30.70 12.19
CA PHE A 76 24.51 30.68 11.31
C PHE A 76 24.70 31.48 10.02
N HIS A 77 25.26 32.68 10.12
CA HIS A 77 25.51 33.56 8.97
C HIS A 77 26.68 33.10 8.10
N SER A 78 27.61 32.33 8.65
CA SER A 78 28.82 31.84 7.98
C SER A 78 28.79 30.36 7.60
N CYS A 79 27.66 29.67 7.80
CA CYS A 79 27.53 28.23 7.55
C CYS A 79 27.56 27.89 6.05
N ARG A 80 28.72 27.39 5.57
CA ARG A 80 28.92 27.05 4.14
C ARG A 80 27.98 25.96 3.63
N ILE A 81 27.61 24.98 4.46
CA ILE A 81 26.65 23.92 4.10
C ILE A 81 25.27 24.51 3.81
N LYS A 82 24.81 25.45 4.64
CA LYS A 82 23.53 26.15 4.46
C LYS A 82 23.53 26.96 3.16
N TRP A 83 24.59 27.74 2.92
CA TRP A 83 24.76 28.51 1.69
C TRP A 83 24.77 27.61 0.45
N TYR A 84 25.58 26.55 0.45
CA TYR A 84 25.63 25.55 -0.63
C TYR A 84 24.26 24.95 -0.95
N ARG A 85 23.50 24.54 0.07
CA ARG A 85 22.15 24.03 -0.08
C ARG A 85 21.20 25.09 -0.63
N GLY A 86 21.34 26.35 -0.18
CA GLY A 86 20.51 27.47 -0.62
C GLY A 86 20.67 27.78 -2.11
N GLU A 87 21.92 27.85 -2.59
CA GLU A 87 22.24 28.08 -4.01
C GLU A 87 21.69 26.98 -4.93
N ARG A 88 21.59 25.75 -4.40
CA ARG A 88 21.12 24.57 -5.13
C ARG A 88 19.65 24.21 -4.85
N GLN A 89 18.90 25.11 -4.21
CA GLN A 89 17.48 24.92 -3.86
C GLN A 89 17.20 23.62 -3.07
N MET A 90 18.18 23.18 -2.28
CA MET A 90 18.05 22.01 -1.42
C MET A 90 17.38 22.40 -0.10
N THR A 91 16.68 21.42 0.49
CA THR A 91 16.09 21.58 1.82
C THR A 91 17.16 21.82 2.87
N GLN A 92 16.89 22.76 3.78
CA GLN A 92 17.85 23.23 4.77
C GLN A 92 17.84 22.35 6.02
N TYR A 93 18.15 21.06 5.91
CA TYR A 93 18.12 20.13 7.05
C TYR A 93 19.19 20.44 8.10
N CYS A 94 18.89 20.11 9.37
CA CYS A 94 19.87 20.19 10.44
C CYS A 94 20.95 19.12 10.22
N CYS A 95 22.22 19.45 10.47
CA CYS A 95 23.37 18.58 10.21
C CYS A 95 24.33 18.58 11.40
N SER A 96 25.24 17.60 11.45
CA SER A 96 26.18 17.40 12.57
C SER A 96 27.10 18.61 12.83
N TYR A 97 27.30 19.46 11.81
CA TYR A 97 28.04 20.72 11.90
C TYR A 97 27.29 21.86 12.62
N CYS A 98 25.99 21.69 12.90
CA CYS A 98 25.22 22.68 13.65
C CYS A 98 25.58 22.64 15.15
N GLN A 99 25.81 23.81 15.77
CA GLN A 99 26.15 23.95 17.19
C GLN A 99 25.16 23.25 18.15
N ASN A 100 23.88 23.21 17.79
CA ASN A 100 22.82 22.62 18.60
C ASN A 100 22.36 21.24 18.09
N PHE A 101 23.13 20.58 17.21
CA PHE A 101 22.71 19.34 16.55
C PHE A 101 22.27 18.25 17.53
N ASP A 102 23.11 17.89 18.51
CA ASP A 102 22.81 16.82 19.47
C ASP A 102 21.55 17.09 20.29
N ARG A 103 21.37 18.36 20.71
CA ARG A 103 20.17 18.79 21.42
C ARG A 103 18.92 18.68 20.55
N CYS A 104 19.03 19.10 19.28
CA CYS A 104 17.95 18.98 18.31
C CYS A 104 17.62 17.51 18.04
N LEU A 105 18.62 16.67 17.81
CA LEU A 105 18.47 15.24 17.57
C LEU A 105 17.81 14.54 18.76
N ALA A 106 18.26 14.81 19.99
CA ALA A 106 17.65 14.24 21.18
C ALA A 106 16.19 14.68 21.36
N LYS A 107 15.87 15.95 21.06
CA LYS A 107 14.49 16.47 21.11
C LYS A 107 13.63 15.82 20.01
N PHE A 108 14.17 15.69 18.80
CA PHE A 108 13.51 15.02 17.68
C PHE A 108 13.19 13.58 18.02
N GLN A 109 14.17 12.81 18.51
CA GLN A 109 13.99 11.41 18.91
C GLN A 109 12.93 11.26 20.00
N LYS A 110 12.90 12.16 20.99
CA LYS A 110 11.83 12.18 22.01
C LYS A 110 10.46 12.43 21.40
N LEU A 111 10.34 13.38 20.48
CA LEU A 111 9.08 13.71 19.82
C LEU A 111 8.61 12.60 18.88
N GLU A 112 9.50 11.98 18.10
CA GLU A 112 9.18 10.82 17.27
C GLU A 112 8.70 9.64 18.13
N LYS A 113 9.37 9.40 19.27
CA LYS A 113 8.94 8.39 20.23
C LYS A 113 7.54 8.68 20.76
N SER A 114 7.27 9.91 21.18
CA SER A 114 5.92 10.32 21.64
C SER A 114 4.88 10.22 20.54
N ARG A 115 5.18 10.66 19.31
CA ARG A 115 4.28 10.57 18.16
C ARG A 115 3.90 9.13 17.86
N ARG A 116 4.87 8.20 17.92
CA ARG A 116 4.59 6.77 17.77
C ARG A 116 3.68 6.25 18.87
N ILE A 117 3.98 6.53 20.14
CA ILE A 117 3.13 6.11 21.27
C ILE A 117 1.70 6.60 21.07
N VAL A 118 1.52 7.88 20.74
CA VAL A 118 0.19 8.46 20.48
C VAL A 118 -0.49 7.78 19.30
N SER A 119 0.24 7.51 18.22
CA SER A 119 -0.30 6.80 17.04
C SER A 119 -0.76 5.38 17.39
N GLU A 120 0.00 4.64 18.20
CA GLU A 120 -0.40 3.28 18.61
C GLU A 120 -1.62 3.33 19.53
N ILE A 121 -1.63 4.21 20.53
CA ILE A 121 -2.79 4.40 21.43
C ILE A 121 -4.04 4.75 20.63
N PHE A 122 -3.91 5.68 19.67
CA PHE A 122 -5.03 6.09 18.82
C PHE A 122 -5.56 4.91 17.99
N MET A 123 -4.65 4.12 17.40
CA MET A 123 -5.02 2.95 16.62
C MET A 123 -5.72 1.88 17.48
N ILE A 124 -5.21 1.63 18.69
CA ILE A 124 -5.82 0.71 19.66
C ILE A 124 -7.19 1.20 20.11
N ASN A 125 -7.34 2.49 20.43
CA ASN A 125 -8.63 3.04 20.89
C ASN A 125 -9.74 2.95 19.84
N ILE A 126 -9.41 2.90 18.56
CA ILE A 126 -10.40 2.84 17.47
C ILE A 126 -10.74 1.39 17.09
N ASN A 127 -9.75 0.49 17.12
CA ASN A 127 -9.87 -0.85 16.53
C ASN A 127 -9.75 -1.99 17.56
N GLY A 128 -9.29 -1.70 18.78
CA GLY A 128 -9.17 -2.68 19.85
C GLY A 128 -10.50 -2.90 20.57
N ASN A 129 -10.62 -4.04 21.25
CA ASN A 129 -11.71 -4.29 22.19
C ASN A 129 -11.47 -3.60 23.55
N ASP A 130 -12.46 -3.64 24.44
CA ASP A 130 -12.42 -2.96 25.74
C ASP A 130 -11.22 -3.40 26.61
N ASP A 131 -10.89 -4.69 26.61
CA ASP A 131 -9.76 -5.24 27.37
C ASP A 131 -8.40 -4.76 26.81
N GLU A 132 -8.28 -4.70 25.48
CA GLU A 132 -7.08 -4.21 24.79
C GLU A 132 -6.87 -2.70 25.02
N VAL A 133 -7.96 -1.93 25.03
CA VAL A 133 -7.94 -0.49 25.35
C VAL A 133 -7.50 -0.26 26.80
N GLU A 134 -8.03 -1.03 27.74
CA GLU A 134 -7.66 -0.95 29.15
C GLU A 134 -6.20 -1.38 29.37
N LEU A 135 -5.75 -2.43 28.69
CA LEU A 135 -4.34 -2.84 28.72
C LEU A 135 -3.43 -1.74 28.19
N ALA A 136 -3.77 -1.10 27.07
CA ALA A 136 -3.00 0.01 26.51
C ALA A 136 -2.94 1.22 27.45
N ARG A 137 -4.05 1.53 28.13
CA ARG A 137 -4.12 2.59 29.15
C ARG A 137 -3.20 2.29 30.33
N ASN A 138 -3.22 1.05 30.83
CA ASN A 138 -2.36 0.60 31.92
C ASN A 138 -0.88 0.62 31.55
N ILE A 139 -0.54 0.21 30.33
CA ILE A 139 0.83 0.34 29.81
C ILE A 139 1.24 1.80 29.74
N THR A 140 0.37 2.66 29.18
CA THR A 140 0.65 4.10 28.96
C THR A 140 0.90 4.85 30.27
N ASN A 141 0.07 4.60 31.28
CA ASN A 141 0.19 5.22 32.59
C ASN A 141 1.48 4.82 33.33
N ASN A 142 2.07 3.68 32.95
CA ASN A 142 3.27 3.12 33.58
C ASN A 142 4.47 3.04 32.62
N ILE A 143 4.52 3.87 31.56
CA ILE A 143 5.68 3.90 30.65
C ILE A 143 6.90 4.40 31.41
N THR A 144 7.68 3.43 31.88
CA THR A 144 8.90 3.65 32.67
C THR A 144 10.13 3.15 31.93
N ASP A 145 9.95 2.16 31.05
CA ASP A 145 11.04 1.52 30.33
C ASP A 145 10.72 1.23 28.85
N LEU A 146 11.68 0.59 28.19
CA LEU A 146 11.59 0.21 26.80
C LEU A 146 10.71 -1.03 26.57
N ASP A 147 10.48 -1.86 27.59
CA ASP A 147 9.63 -3.05 27.50
C ASP A 147 8.15 -2.69 27.41
N CYS A 148 7.70 -1.69 28.18
CA CYS A 148 6.36 -1.12 28.05
C CYS A 148 6.04 -0.68 26.62
N LEU A 149 7.02 -0.07 25.93
CA LEU A 149 6.85 0.42 24.57
C LEU A 149 6.79 -0.70 23.54
N ILE A 150 7.56 -1.77 23.77
CA ILE A 150 7.51 -2.95 22.92
C ILE A 150 6.15 -3.62 23.05
N LYS A 151 5.65 -3.80 24.28
CA LYS A 151 4.32 -4.36 24.53
C LYS A 151 3.22 -3.54 23.88
N LEU A 152 3.26 -2.21 24.00
CA LEU A 152 2.31 -1.32 23.33
C LEU A 152 2.37 -1.46 21.80
N GLY A 153 3.58 -1.49 21.24
CA GLY A 153 3.79 -1.66 19.80
C GLY A 153 3.29 -3.02 19.29
N VAL A 154 3.56 -4.11 20.03
CA VAL A 154 3.07 -5.46 19.70
C VAL A 154 1.55 -5.48 19.70
N LEU A 155 0.91 -4.98 20.77
CA LEU A 155 -0.56 -4.92 20.88
C LEU A 155 -1.17 -4.19 19.68
N ALA A 156 -0.60 -3.04 19.31
CA ALA A 156 -1.08 -2.30 18.16
C ALA A 156 -0.88 -3.05 16.83
N GLU A 157 0.23 -3.77 16.66
CA GLU A 157 0.44 -4.57 15.45
C GLU A 157 -0.51 -5.78 15.36
N GLU A 158 -0.87 -6.41 16.48
CA GLU A 158 -1.87 -7.49 16.50
C GLU A 158 -3.23 -6.97 16.04
N ILE A 159 -3.70 -5.86 16.62
CA ILE A 159 -4.97 -5.23 16.23
C ILE A 159 -4.91 -4.76 14.77
N ARG A 160 -3.82 -4.12 14.34
CA ARG A 160 -3.63 -3.66 12.95
C ARG A 160 -3.68 -4.83 11.97
N THR A 161 -3.08 -5.96 12.32
CA THR A 161 -3.10 -7.18 11.50
C THR A 161 -4.50 -7.77 11.46
N ARG A 162 -5.19 -7.87 12.59
CA ARG A 162 -6.53 -8.44 12.69
C ARG A 162 -7.59 -7.60 11.96
N GLU A 163 -7.64 -6.31 12.26
CA GLU A 163 -8.76 -5.43 11.87
C GLU A 163 -8.51 -4.67 10.56
N ILE A 164 -7.27 -4.26 10.29
CA ILE A 164 -6.99 -3.29 9.22
C ILE A 164 -6.39 -3.96 8.00
N THR A 165 -5.35 -4.78 8.18
CA THR A 165 -4.56 -5.26 7.04
C THR A 165 -4.83 -6.71 6.68
N ARG A 166 -5.16 -7.56 7.66
CA ARG A 166 -5.31 -9.02 7.52
C ARG A 166 -4.09 -9.67 6.85
N MET A 167 -2.92 -9.04 6.97
CA MET A 167 -1.70 -9.48 6.30
C MET A 167 -1.06 -10.62 7.08
N LYS A 168 -1.05 -11.81 6.48
CA LYS A 168 -0.44 -13.02 7.08
C LYS A 168 0.96 -13.32 6.55
N TRP A 169 1.63 -12.33 5.96
CA TRP A 169 3.01 -12.48 5.52
C TRP A 169 3.96 -12.31 6.69
N ASN A 170 4.90 -13.24 6.83
CA ASN A 170 5.91 -13.19 7.90
C ASN A 170 6.94 -12.08 7.67
N CYS A 171 7.57 -11.66 8.76
CA CYS A 171 8.66 -10.71 8.77
C CYS A 171 9.81 -11.26 7.89
N CYS A 172 10.20 -10.48 6.86
CA CYS A 172 11.20 -10.94 5.92
C CYS A 172 12.63 -10.73 6.46
N PRO A 173 13.57 -11.66 6.19
CA PRO A 173 14.99 -11.49 6.54
C PRO A 173 15.65 -10.26 5.88
N GLN A 174 15.05 -9.73 4.82
CA GLN A 174 15.52 -8.52 4.11
C GLN A 174 15.22 -7.22 4.86
N CYS A 175 14.47 -7.26 5.96
CA CYS A 175 14.33 -6.10 6.84
C CYS A 175 15.70 -5.76 7.44
N SER A 176 16.18 -4.53 7.26
CA SER A 176 17.46 -4.07 7.85
C SER A 176 17.51 -4.24 9.37
N LYS A 177 16.34 -4.19 10.01
CA LYS A 177 16.18 -4.35 11.46
C LYS A 177 15.90 -5.79 11.87
N TYR A 178 15.88 -6.77 10.95
CA TYR A 178 15.44 -8.14 11.25
C TYR A 178 16.19 -8.75 12.45
N ASN A 179 17.52 -8.59 12.50
CA ASN A 179 18.35 -9.18 13.54
C ASN A 179 18.26 -8.45 14.89
N ASN A 180 17.88 -7.17 14.90
CA ASN A 180 17.81 -6.35 16.12
C ASN A 180 16.38 -5.85 16.43
N CYS A 181 15.36 -6.39 15.76
CA CYS A 181 13.97 -5.99 15.93
C CYS A 181 13.41 -6.54 17.23
N ARG A 182 13.21 -5.66 18.21
CA ARG A 182 12.70 -6.03 19.53
C ARG A 182 11.26 -6.58 19.49
N ILE A 183 10.42 -6.12 18.56
CA ILE A 183 9.05 -6.64 18.37
C ILE A 183 9.10 -8.10 17.94
N LYS A 184 9.95 -8.43 16.97
CA LYS A 184 10.17 -9.81 16.51
C LYS A 184 10.65 -10.70 17.65
N TRP A 185 11.68 -10.26 18.38
CA TRP A 185 12.21 -11.02 19.51
C TRP A 185 11.16 -11.24 20.60
N HIS A 186 10.40 -10.20 20.95
CA HIS A 186 9.30 -10.32 21.92
C HIS A 186 8.23 -11.33 21.48
N ARG A 187 7.83 -11.29 20.20
CA ARG A 187 6.90 -12.28 19.63
C ARG A 187 7.45 -13.70 19.70
N GLY A 188 8.73 -13.88 19.33
CA GLY A 188 9.40 -15.19 19.42
C GLY A 188 9.46 -15.74 20.85
N GLU A 189 9.76 -14.90 21.84
CA GLU A 189 9.76 -15.27 23.26
C GLU A 189 8.36 -15.64 23.79
N LYS A 190 7.31 -15.18 23.12
CA LYS A 190 5.90 -15.39 23.48
C LYS A 190 5.18 -16.38 22.56
N GLU A 191 5.91 -17.06 21.68
CA GLU A 191 5.36 -18.01 20.71
C GLU A 191 4.23 -17.41 19.83
N MET A 192 4.35 -16.13 19.51
CA MET A 192 3.41 -15.41 18.64
C MET A 192 3.84 -15.50 17.17
N ASP A 193 2.88 -15.35 16.26
CA ASP A 193 3.14 -15.29 14.83
C ASP A 193 4.06 -14.11 14.47
N ASP A 194 5.13 -14.36 13.72
CA ASP A 194 6.09 -13.33 13.30
C ASP A 194 5.61 -12.58 12.05
N TYR A 195 4.39 -12.01 12.08
CA TYR A 195 3.86 -11.25 10.95
C TYR A 195 4.66 -9.99 10.68
N CYS A 196 4.83 -9.64 9.41
CA CYS A 196 5.46 -8.40 9.00
C CYS A 196 4.65 -7.21 9.55
N CYS A 197 5.34 -6.26 10.18
CA CYS A 197 4.74 -5.18 10.95
C CYS A 197 5.11 -3.79 10.40
N SER A 198 4.38 -2.75 10.83
CA SER A 198 4.58 -1.38 10.34
C SER A 198 5.96 -0.77 10.70
N TYR A 199 6.71 -1.43 11.57
CA TYR A 199 8.08 -1.08 11.95
C TYR A 199 9.13 -1.51 10.90
N CYS A 200 8.75 -2.36 9.95
CA CYS A 200 9.58 -2.73 8.81
C CYS A 200 9.66 -1.57 7.80
N GLN A 201 10.87 -1.26 7.34
CA GLN A 201 11.11 -0.21 6.33
C GLN A 201 10.34 -0.45 5.01
N ASN A 202 10.15 -1.73 4.65
CA ASN A 202 9.48 -2.13 3.41
C ASN A 202 7.99 -2.45 3.62
N TYR A 203 7.43 -2.18 4.81
CA TYR A 203 6.07 -2.61 5.16
C TYR A 203 5.01 -2.12 4.17
N LYS A 204 5.09 -0.85 3.72
CA LYS A 204 4.13 -0.28 2.77
C LYS A 204 4.10 -1.04 1.45
N GLU A 205 5.28 -1.31 0.88
CA GLU A 205 5.41 -2.06 -0.37
C GLU A 205 4.95 -3.51 -0.20
N CYS A 206 5.30 -4.14 0.92
CA CYS A 206 4.84 -5.49 1.26
C CYS A 206 3.32 -5.56 1.36
N LEU A 207 2.70 -4.60 2.07
CA LEU A 207 1.25 -4.54 2.23
C LEU A 207 0.52 -4.30 0.89
N GLU A 208 1.07 -3.45 0.02
CA GLU A 208 0.49 -3.22 -1.31
C GLU A 208 0.57 -4.49 -2.18
N LYS A 209 1.71 -5.17 -2.17
CA LYS A 209 1.88 -6.45 -2.87
C LYS A 209 0.90 -7.50 -2.33
N TYR A 210 0.76 -7.60 -1.01
CA TYR A 210 -0.19 -8.50 -0.35
C TYR A 210 -1.62 -8.22 -0.80
N ARG A 211 -2.06 -6.95 -0.75
CA ARG A 211 -3.41 -6.55 -1.17
C ARG A 211 -3.69 -6.88 -2.63
N LYS A 212 -2.71 -6.68 -3.52
CA LYS A 212 -2.83 -7.06 -4.94
C LYS A 212 -2.97 -8.57 -5.11
N GLN A 213 -2.24 -9.36 -4.32
CA GLN A 213 -2.38 -10.82 -4.35
C GLN A 213 -3.73 -11.28 -3.80
N ALA A 214 -4.14 -10.78 -2.64
CA ALA A 214 -5.43 -11.11 -2.03
C ALA A 214 -6.61 -10.74 -2.95
N ALA A 215 -6.56 -9.58 -3.62
CA ALA A 215 -7.59 -9.19 -4.57
C ALA A 215 -7.68 -10.12 -5.79
N LYS A 216 -6.55 -10.69 -6.25
CA LYS A 216 -6.54 -11.69 -7.32
C LYS A 216 -7.16 -13.01 -6.87
N GLU A 217 -6.84 -13.44 -5.65
CA GLU A 217 -7.38 -14.67 -5.06
C GLU A 217 -8.90 -14.56 -4.86
N VAL A 218 -9.41 -13.42 -4.37
CA VAL A 218 -10.85 -13.18 -4.23
C VAL A 218 -11.56 -13.25 -5.58
N ARG A 219 -11.04 -12.59 -6.61
CA ARG A 219 -11.61 -12.65 -7.97
C ARG A 219 -11.63 -14.07 -8.52
N LEU A 220 -10.56 -14.84 -8.28
CA LEU A 220 -10.52 -16.25 -8.70
C LEU A 220 -11.62 -17.08 -8.02
N ILE A 221 -11.84 -16.87 -6.71
CA ILE A 221 -12.92 -17.54 -5.97
C ILE A 221 -14.30 -17.12 -6.51
N GLU A 222 -14.51 -15.84 -6.79
CA GLU A 222 -15.74 -15.34 -7.40
C GLU A 222 -16.00 -15.99 -8.77
N ASP A 223 -14.96 -16.11 -9.60
CA ASP A 223 -15.06 -16.73 -10.92
C ASP A 223 -15.37 -18.24 -10.81
N ILE A 224 -14.74 -18.96 -9.89
CA ILE A 224 -15.07 -20.36 -9.57
C ILE A 224 -16.53 -20.47 -9.13
N PHE A 225 -17.00 -19.56 -8.28
CA PHE A 225 -18.36 -19.58 -7.76
C PHE A 225 -19.40 -19.33 -8.85
N VAL A 226 -19.14 -18.35 -9.73
CA VAL A 226 -19.98 -18.04 -10.89
C VAL A 226 -20.09 -19.25 -11.82
N ILE A 227 -18.97 -19.89 -12.15
CA ILE A 227 -18.97 -21.06 -13.03
C ILE A 227 -19.73 -22.22 -12.37
N ASN A 228 -19.55 -22.46 -11.07
CA ASN A 228 -20.26 -23.54 -10.35
C ASN A 228 -21.76 -23.31 -10.24
N LEU A 229 -22.22 -22.06 -10.09
CA LEU A 229 -23.65 -21.76 -9.92
C LEU A 229 -24.41 -21.62 -11.24
N PHE A 230 -23.77 -21.05 -12.26
CA PHE A 230 -24.44 -20.62 -13.50
C PHE A 230 -23.85 -21.28 -14.76
N GLY A 231 -22.78 -22.04 -14.63
CA GLY A 231 -22.19 -22.81 -15.72
C GLY A 231 -23.02 -24.04 -16.06
N GLY A 232 -23.01 -24.45 -17.33
CA GLY A 232 -23.55 -25.74 -17.76
C GLY A 232 -22.62 -26.89 -17.37
N ASP A 233 -23.12 -28.13 -17.47
CA ASP A 233 -22.40 -29.35 -17.04
C ASP A 233 -20.98 -29.47 -17.61
N ASP A 234 -20.78 -29.07 -18.87
CA ASP A 234 -19.47 -29.12 -19.53
C ASP A 234 -18.51 -28.02 -19.02
N GLU A 235 -19.03 -26.85 -18.66
CA GLU A 235 -18.26 -25.73 -18.08
C GLU A 235 -17.82 -26.07 -16.65
N VAL A 236 -18.70 -26.69 -15.87
CA VAL A 236 -18.40 -27.18 -14.51
C VAL A 236 -17.39 -28.33 -14.54
N LYS A 237 -17.50 -29.27 -15.48
CA LYS A 237 -16.48 -30.32 -15.67
C LYS A 237 -15.12 -29.73 -16.10
N SER A 238 -15.14 -28.75 -17.00
CA SER A 238 -13.93 -28.04 -17.44
C SER A 238 -13.27 -27.30 -16.28
N LEU A 239 -14.06 -26.64 -15.43
CA LEU A 239 -13.58 -26.02 -14.19
C LEU A 239 -12.86 -27.02 -13.29
N GLY A 240 -13.40 -28.22 -13.09
CA GLY A 240 -12.76 -29.29 -12.32
C GLY A 240 -11.33 -29.58 -12.81
N SER A 241 -11.11 -29.67 -14.12
CA SER A 241 -9.78 -29.88 -14.71
C SER A 241 -8.83 -28.68 -14.61
N LEU A 242 -9.38 -27.46 -14.52
CA LEU A 242 -8.62 -26.22 -14.38
C LEU A 242 -8.20 -25.98 -12.93
N ILE A 243 -9.02 -26.41 -11.96
CA ILE A 243 -8.73 -26.32 -10.52
C ILE A 243 -7.42 -27.04 -10.17
N ASP A 244 -7.18 -28.21 -10.76
CA ASP A 244 -5.94 -28.99 -10.54
C ASP A 244 -4.67 -28.25 -11.01
N ASN A 245 -4.80 -27.21 -11.84
CA ASN A 245 -3.70 -26.46 -12.45
C ASN A 245 -3.74 -24.94 -12.13
N MET A 246 -4.36 -24.54 -11.01
CA MET A 246 -4.56 -23.12 -10.63
C MET A 246 -3.26 -22.31 -10.43
N GLY A 247 -2.11 -22.95 -10.30
CA GLY A 247 -0.81 -22.26 -10.21
C GLY A 247 -0.34 -21.60 -11.52
N SER A 248 -0.94 -21.93 -12.66
CA SER A 248 -0.56 -21.39 -13.97
C SER A 248 -1.34 -20.12 -14.32
N PRO A 249 -0.64 -19.02 -14.72
CA PRO A 249 -1.31 -17.79 -15.17
C PRO A 249 -2.28 -18.01 -16.34
N GLN A 250 -1.98 -18.95 -17.23
CA GLN A 250 -2.84 -19.25 -18.38
C GLN A 250 -4.15 -19.92 -17.95
N THR A 251 -4.11 -20.74 -16.91
CA THR A 251 -5.30 -21.39 -16.34
C THR A 251 -6.22 -20.35 -15.69
N ILE A 252 -5.65 -19.43 -14.92
CA ILE A 252 -6.40 -18.32 -14.28
C ILE A 252 -7.10 -17.46 -15.34
N ILE A 253 -6.42 -17.12 -16.44
CA ILE A 253 -7.00 -16.32 -17.53
C ILE A 253 -8.17 -17.06 -18.19
N LYS A 254 -8.03 -18.37 -18.43
CA LYS A 254 -9.11 -19.19 -19.02
C LYS A 254 -10.33 -19.27 -18.11
N MET A 255 -10.13 -19.42 -16.80
CA MET A 255 -11.21 -19.43 -15.82
C MET A 255 -11.94 -18.08 -15.77
N ALA A 256 -11.20 -16.97 -15.74
CA ALA A 256 -11.79 -15.64 -15.75
C ALA A 256 -12.62 -15.38 -17.02
N ALA A 257 -12.10 -15.74 -18.20
CA ALA A 257 -12.83 -15.60 -19.46
C ALA A 257 -14.11 -16.47 -19.50
N MET A 258 -14.06 -17.68 -18.92
CA MET A 258 -15.23 -18.56 -18.80
C MET A 258 -16.29 -17.97 -17.88
N ALA A 259 -15.89 -17.49 -16.70
CA ALA A 259 -16.81 -16.83 -15.76
C ALA A 259 -17.43 -15.56 -16.36
N GLU A 260 -16.67 -14.77 -17.12
CA GLU A 260 -17.18 -13.59 -17.82
C GLU A 260 -18.20 -13.95 -18.90
N ASN A 261 -17.91 -14.97 -19.73
CA ASN A 261 -18.88 -15.46 -20.72
C ASN A 261 -20.18 -15.94 -20.08
N ILE A 262 -20.11 -16.65 -18.95
CA ILE A 262 -21.29 -17.10 -18.19
C ILE A 262 -22.06 -15.90 -17.63
N LYS A 263 -21.37 -14.94 -16.99
CA LYS A 263 -22.00 -13.68 -16.52
C LYS A 263 -22.72 -12.97 -17.65
N THR A 264 -22.08 -12.80 -18.81
CA THR A 264 -22.68 -12.18 -19.98
C THR A 264 -23.87 -12.99 -20.50
N ARG A 265 -23.78 -14.32 -20.53
CA ARG A 265 -24.89 -15.21 -20.91
C ARG A 265 -26.09 -15.05 -19.97
N GLU A 266 -25.89 -15.02 -18.66
CA GLU A 266 -26.98 -14.84 -17.70
C GLU A 266 -27.62 -13.45 -17.80
N ILE A 267 -26.81 -12.40 -17.95
CA ILE A 267 -27.29 -11.02 -18.14
C ILE A 267 -28.10 -10.89 -19.45
N THR A 268 -27.59 -11.46 -20.54
CA THR A 268 -28.28 -11.44 -21.84
C THR A 268 -29.47 -12.41 -21.92
N GLY A 269 -29.44 -13.51 -21.17
CA GLY A 269 -30.55 -14.43 -20.98
C GLY A 269 -31.72 -13.74 -20.27
N PHE A 270 -31.44 -12.95 -19.23
CA PHE A 270 -32.43 -12.07 -18.59
C PHE A 270 -32.97 -11.00 -19.54
N HIS A 271 -32.13 -10.42 -20.41
CA HIS A 271 -32.57 -9.41 -21.39
C HIS A 271 -33.27 -10.00 -22.63
N SER A 272 -33.15 -11.31 -22.87
CA SER A 272 -33.87 -12.00 -23.95
C SER A 272 -35.39 -12.10 -23.70
N HIS A 273 -35.85 -11.65 -22.53
CA HIS A 273 -37.27 -11.56 -22.16
C HIS A 273 -37.83 -10.13 -22.17
N CYS A 274 -37.06 -9.12 -22.62
CA CYS A 274 -37.54 -7.72 -22.71
C CYS A 274 -37.61 -7.21 -24.18
N CYS A 275 -38.77 -6.64 -24.58
CA CYS A 275 -38.96 -5.94 -25.88
C CYS A 275 -38.01 -4.72 -25.95
N PHE A 276 -37.08 -4.70 -26.92
CA PHE A 276 -36.08 -3.63 -27.11
C PHE A 276 -36.70 -2.23 -27.31
N LYS A 277 -37.98 -2.15 -27.70
CA LYS A 277 -38.73 -0.88 -27.85
C LYS A 277 -39.36 -0.36 -26.55
N CYS A 278 -39.45 -1.17 -25.49
CA CYS A 278 -40.19 -0.83 -24.26
C CYS A 278 -39.34 -0.21 -23.14
N ASN A 279 -38.02 -0.09 -23.30
CA ASN A 279 -37.12 0.58 -22.34
C ASN A 279 -37.41 0.23 -20.87
N ASP A 280 -37.39 -1.07 -20.54
CA ASP A 280 -37.45 -1.58 -19.17
C ASP A 280 -38.65 -1.13 -18.32
N LEU A 281 -39.86 -1.14 -18.90
CA LEU A 281 -41.07 -1.10 -18.08
C LEU A 281 -41.23 -2.43 -17.29
N PRO A 282 -41.50 -2.41 -15.97
CA PRO A 282 -41.48 -3.59 -15.09
C PRO A 282 -42.46 -4.74 -15.43
N ASN A 283 -43.38 -4.56 -16.41
CA ASN A 283 -44.51 -5.45 -16.68
C ASN A 283 -44.67 -5.83 -18.19
N CYS A 284 -43.61 -5.91 -19.00
CA CYS A 284 -43.73 -6.45 -20.38
C CYS A 284 -43.64 -7.99 -20.33
N ASP A 285 -44.81 -8.64 -20.34
CA ASP A 285 -44.90 -10.08 -20.56
C ASP A 285 -44.81 -10.41 -22.07
N ILE A 286 -44.15 -11.51 -22.43
CA ILE A 286 -44.11 -12.03 -23.80
C ILE A 286 -45.18 -13.11 -23.95
N ASN A 287 -46.11 -12.92 -24.88
CA ASN A 287 -47.11 -13.93 -25.22
C ASN A 287 -46.60 -14.79 -26.38
N VAL A 288 -46.78 -16.11 -26.25
CA VAL A 288 -46.49 -17.09 -27.29
C VAL A 288 -47.82 -17.59 -27.83
N GLU A 289 -48.16 -17.21 -29.06
CA GLU A 289 -49.34 -17.74 -29.75
C GLU A 289 -48.91 -18.68 -30.88
N ARG A 290 -49.55 -19.84 -30.98
CA ARG A 290 -49.34 -20.77 -32.10
C ARG A 290 -50.32 -20.46 -33.21
N LYS A 291 -49.81 -20.21 -34.41
CA LYS A 291 -50.66 -20.11 -35.60
C LYS A 291 -51.28 -21.46 -35.94
N ALA A 292 -52.40 -21.42 -36.68
CA ALA A 292 -53.01 -22.61 -37.29
C ALA A 292 -52.07 -23.35 -38.27
N SER A 293 -50.97 -22.70 -38.72
CA SER A 293 -49.91 -23.29 -39.54
C SER A 293 -48.85 -24.07 -38.74
N GLY A 294 -48.90 -24.09 -37.41
CA GLY A 294 -47.96 -24.81 -36.55
C GLY A 294 -46.68 -24.04 -36.17
N GLU A 295 -46.44 -22.85 -36.73
CA GLU A 295 -45.34 -21.97 -36.33
C GLU A 295 -45.73 -21.12 -35.11
N ALA A 296 -44.79 -20.96 -34.16
CA ALA A 296 -44.98 -20.16 -32.96
C ALA A 296 -44.55 -18.71 -33.21
N GLU A 297 -45.42 -17.75 -32.91
CA GLU A 297 -45.08 -16.32 -32.86
C GLU A 297 -44.88 -15.89 -31.40
N THR A 298 -43.84 -15.11 -31.17
CA THR A 298 -43.53 -14.49 -29.88
C THR A 298 -43.71 -12.99 -30.04
N CYS A 299 -44.62 -12.39 -29.27
CA CYS A 299 -44.88 -10.94 -29.30
C CYS A 299 -44.94 -10.39 -27.87
N CYS A 300 -44.31 -9.24 -27.58
CA CYS A 300 -44.53 -8.58 -26.28
C CYS A 300 -45.97 -8.05 -26.22
N SER A 301 -46.65 -8.38 -25.14
CA SER A 301 -48.05 -8.02 -24.85
C SER A 301 -48.31 -6.51 -24.83
N TYR A 302 -47.28 -5.70 -24.58
CA TYR A 302 -47.38 -4.26 -24.43
C TYR A 302 -47.12 -3.47 -25.74
N CYS A 303 -46.05 -3.83 -26.48
CA CYS A 303 -45.61 -3.13 -27.70
C CYS A 303 -46.08 -3.80 -29.01
N GLY A 304 -46.54 -5.05 -28.96
CA GLY A 304 -46.91 -5.84 -30.14
C GLY A 304 -45.73 -6.21 -31.06
N HIS A 305 -44.49 -6.02 -30.60
CA HIS A 305 -43.31 -6.06 -31.47
C HIS A 305 -42.26 -7.05 -30.97
N TYR A 306 -42.04 -8.13 -31.73
CA TYR A 306 -40.87 -9.01 -31.65
C TYR A 306 -40.81 -9.89 -32.91
N ARG A 307 -39.75 -10.70 -33.07
CA ARG A 307 -39.50 -11.50 -34.29
C ARG A 307 -40.74 -12.28 -34.76
N GLY A 308 -41.21 -11.97 -35.97
CA GLY A 308 -42.29 -12.69 -36.64
C GLY A 308 -43.68 -12.05 -36.51
N CYS A 309 -43.90 -11.06 -35.63
CA CYS A 309 -45.24 -10.47 -35.45
C CYS A 309 -45.74 -9.77 -36.73
N LEU A 310 -46.91 -10.19 -37.23
CA LEU A 310 -47.63 -9.46 -38.28
C LEU A 310 -48.18 -8.14 -37.71
N ASP A 311 -47.90 -7.05 -38.42
CA ASP A 311 -48.30 -5.68 -38.07
C ASP A 311 -49.84 -5.55 -38.05
N LYS A 312 -50.45 -5.78 -36.89
CA LYS A 312 -51.89 -5.57 -36.67
C LYS A 312 -52.12 -4.15 -36.15
N THR A 313 -51.84 -3.16 -37.00
CA THR A 313 -52.41 -1.83 -36.81
C THR A 313 -53.88 -1.87 -37.22
N HIS A 314 -54.79 -2.09 -36.25
CA HIS A 314 -56.11 -1.45 -36.13
C HIS A 314 -57.12 -2.24 -35.28
N LYS A 315 -57.78 -1.50 -34.36
CA LYS A 315 -59.01 -1.80 -33.59
C LYS A 315 -58.78 -2.76 -32.41
N THR A 316 -59.05 -2.42 -31.15
CA THR A 316 -60.20 -1.68 -30.59
C THR A 316 -59.81 -1.01 -29.27
N GLY A 317 -60.26 0.24 -29.07
CA GLY A 317 -59.98 1.01 -27.87
C GLY A 317 -60.70 0.52 -26.61
N ARG A 318 -60.08 0.81 -25.46
CA ARG A 318 -60.77 1.17 -24.22
C ARG A 318 -59.95 2.25 -23.53
N SER A 319 -60.59 3.40 -23.36
CA SER A 319 -60.14 4.51 -22.54
C SER A 319 -59.97 4.08 -21.09
N MET A 320 -58.88 4.48 -20.45
CA MET A 320 -58.86 4.69 -19.01
C MET A 320 -58.54 6.16 -18.77
N GLU A 321 -59.52 6.86 -18.20
CA GLU A 321 -59.36 8.20 -17.63
C GLU A 321 -58.38 8.17 -16.45
N PRO A 322 -57.70 9.29 -16.13
CA PRO A 322 -56.85 9.36 -14.96
C PRO A 322 -57.70 9.57 -13.69
N GLU A 323 -57.59 8.67 -12.73
CA GLU A 323 -58.05 8.91 -11.36
C GLU A 323 -57.14 9.93 -10.65
N LYS A 324 -57.77 10.75 -9.81
CA LYS A 324 -57.23 11.91 -9.10
C LYS A 324 -56.23 11.58 -8.01
#